data_AF-X6N520-F1
#
_entry.id   AF-X6N520-F1
#
_cell.length_a   1.000
_cell.length_b   1.000
_cell.length_c   1.000
_cell.angle_alpha   90.00
_cell.angle_beta   90.00
_cell.angle_gamma   90.00
#
_symmetry.space_group_name_H-M   'P 1'
#
loop_
_entity.id
_entity.type
_entity.pdbx_description
1 polymer ?
#
loop_
_entity_poly.entity_id
_entity_poly.type
_entity_poly.pdbx_seq_one_letter_code
_entity_poly.pdbx_strand_id
1 'polypeptide(L)'
;GKIETKKWMIWWKDRNEKDKLKVIAKFEQLSPADFAMWLLHQSKWKDDLTNEHVFAIYTAIESYIHYHSTDDNTKTNEKQMKKKENRVIFLLCLFMVFFFFLFAFDRVSDKTNEQKFNGKNKKWVKWWSEKGEKDKAEMIEKFKVMSNKQFQTWLLNECKWKNKIKRDDIDSIRFVMDTYLVF
;
A
#
# COMPACT_ATOMS: atom_id res chain seq x y z
N GLY A 1 -4.78 13.69 -3.15
CA GLY A 1 -3.41 13.86 -3.73
C GLY A 1 -2.55 14.88 -2.96
N LYS A 2 -1.23 14.97 -3.18
CA LYS A 2 -0.31 15.85 -2.40
C LYS A 2 -0.68 17.35 -2.39
N ILE A 3 -1.43 17.82 -3.38
CA ILE A 3 -1.93 19.21 -3.50
C ILE A 3 -3.12 19.43 -2.54
N GLU A 4 -3.92 18.40 -2.36
CA GLU A 4 -5.16 18.44 -1.57
C GLU A 4 -4.87 18.40 -0.08
N THR A 5 -3.88 17.61 0.34
CA THR A 5 -3.42 17.59 1.75
C THR A 5 -2.92 18.96 2.22
N LYS A 6 -2.26 19.72 1.33
CA LYS A 6 -1.82 21.10 1.62
C LYS A 6 -2.99 22.07 1.81
N LYS A 7 -4.06 21.92 1.02
CA LYS A 7 -5.28 22.74 1.13
C LYS A 7 -5.94 22.56 2.50
N TRP A 8 -6.02 21.32 3.00
CA TRP A 8 -6.67 21.02 4.29
C TRP A 8 -5.85 21.43 5.50
N MET A 9 -4.52 21.41 5.40
CA MET A 9 -3.64 22.00 6.42
C MET A 9 -3.84 23.52 6.53
N ILE A 10 -3.96 24.22 5.40
CA ILE A 10 -4.26 25.66 5.38
C ILE A 10 -5.67 25.91 5.94
N TRP A 11 -6.65 25.13 5.50
CA TRP A 11 -8.03 25.20 6.00
C TRP A 11 -8.11 25.04 7.52
N TRP A 12 -7.34 24.12 8.12
CA TRP A 12 -7.28 23.96 9.58
C TRP A 12 -6.57 25.13 10.26
N LYS A 13 -5.46 25.60 9.68
CA LYS A 13 -4.66 26.71 10.21
C LYS A 13 -5.46 28.01 10.30
N ASP A 14 -6.28 28.31 9.31
CA ASP A 14 -7.05 29.55 9.20
C ASP A 14 -8.30 29.59 10.11
N ARG A 15 -8.58 28.52 10.87
CA ARG A 15 -9.66 28.51 11.86
C ARG A 15 -9.28 29.28 13.12
N ASN A 16 -10.28 29.94 13.70
CA ASN A 16 -10.12 30.52 15.03
C ASN A 16 -10.02 29.41 16.10
N GLU A 17 -9.39 29.73 17.22
CA GLU A 17 -9.12 28.77 18.30
C GLU A 17 -10.40 28.18 18.91
N LYS A 18 -11.46 28.97 19.04
CA LYS A 18 -12.76 28.48 19.56
C LYS A 18 -13.34 27.39 18.69
N ASP A 19 -13.25 27.54 17.37
CA ASP A 19 -13.69 26.54 16.41
C ASP A 19 -12.80 25.30 16.42
N LYS A 20 -11.47 25.46 16.51
CA LYS A 20 -10.53 24.34 16.63
C LYS A 20 -10.83 23.50 17.87
N LEU A 21 -11.02 24.14 19.03
CA LEU A 21 -11.35 23.45 20.28
C LEU A 21 -12.68 22.69 20.18
N LYS A 22 -13.70 23.28 19.54
CA LYS A 22 -14.98 22.60 19.32
C LYS A 22 -14.83 21.34 18.45
N VAL A 23 -13.99 21.39 17.42
CA VAL A 23 -13.72 20.24 16.56
C VAL A 23 -12.93 19.18 17.31
N ILE A 24 -11.89 19.57 18.05
CA ILE A 24 -11.09 18.65 18.87
C ILE A 24 -11.96 17.95 19.92
N ALA A 25 -12.82 18.69 20.63
CA ALA A 25 -13.72 18.10 21.61
C ALA A 25 -14.66 17.05 20.97
N LYS A 26 -15.14 17.29 19.75
CA LYS A 26 -15.95 16.31 19.00
C LYS A 26 -15.13 15.13 18.49
N PHE A 27 -13.90 15.38 18.08
CA PHE A 27 -12.94 14.36 17.65
C PHE A 27 -12.59 13.39 18.78
N GLU A 28 -12.41 13.88 20.00
CA GLU A 28 -12.10 13.05 21.18
C GLU A 28 -13.34 12.31 21.73
N GLN A 29 -14.54 12.88 21.59
CA GLN A 29 -15.78 12.31 22.11
C GLN A 29 -16.42 11.24 21.21
N LEU A 30 -16.21 11.34 19.90
CA LEU A 30 -16.92 10.51 18.91
C LEU A 30 -16.01 9.39 18.37
N SER A 31 -16.63 8.28 17.96
CA SER A 31 -15.91 7.29 17.17
C SER A 31 -15.47 7.90 15.83
N PRO A 32 -14.46 7.35 15.13
CA PRO A 32 -14.03 7.88 13.83
C PRO A 32 -15.16 7.96 12.79
N ALA A 33 -16.07 6.99 12.78
CA ALA A 33 -17.22 6.98 11.89
C ALA A 33 -18.26 8.04 12.27
N ASP A 34 -18.55 8.20 13.57
CA ASP A 34 -19.50 9.20 14.07
C ASP A 34 -18.95 10.61 13.92
N PHE A 35 -17.64 10.79 14.09
CA PHE A 35 -16.95 12.05 13.84
C PHE A 35 -17.03 12.45 12.37
N ALA A 36 -16.78 11.51 11.44
CA ALA A 36 -16.93 11.75 10.01
C ALA A 36 -18.37 12.15 9.66
N MET A 37 -19.35 11.42 10.20
CA MET A 37 -20.77 11.71 10.02
C MET A 37 -21.14 13.10 10.57
N TRP A 38 -20.69 13.43 11.77
CA TRP A 38 -20.91 14.75 12.38
C TRP A 38 -20.28 15.85 11.52
N LEU A 39 -19.05 15.65 11.06
CA LEU A 39 -18.30 16.62 10.27
C LEU A 39 -19.00 16.92 8.94
N LEU A 40 -19.47 15.89 8.24
CA LEU A 40 -20.09 15.99 6.92
C LEU A 40 -21.55 16.43 6.94
N HIS A 41 -22.29 16.21 8.04
CA HIS A 41 -23.74 16.45 8.04
C HIS A 41 -24.22 17.42 9.12
N GLN A 42 -23.49 17.54 10.23
CA GLN A 42 -23.94 18.30 11.41
C GLN A 42 -23.04 19.50 11.73
N SER A 43 -21.85 19.57 11.15
CA SER A 43 -20.96 20.70 11.34
C SER A 43 -21.42 21.91 10.52
N LYS A 44 -20.96 23.10 10.91
CA LYS A 44 -21.19 24.34 10.14
C LYS A 44 -20.40 24.40 8.83
N TRP A 45 -19.59 23.38 8.54
CA TRP A 45 -18.73 23.27 7.36
C TRP A 45 -19.14 22.14 6.43
N LYS A 46 -20.31 21.54 6.65
CA LYS A 46 -20.84 20.42 5.87
C LYS A 46 -20.83 20.68 4.35
N ASP A 47 -21.08 21.92 3.93
CA ASP A 47 -21.17 22.30 2.52
C ASP A 47 -19.78 22.49 1.86
N ASP A 48 -18.73 22.67 2.67
CA ASP A 48 -17.34 22.83 2.21
C ASP A 48 -16.60 21.48 2.11
N LEU A 49 -17.18 20.41 2.66
CA LEU A 49 -16.53 19.14 2.95
C LEU A 49 -17.16 17.98 2.17
N THR A 50 -16.31 17.06 1.72
CA THR A 50 -16.71 15.79 1.10
C THR A 50 -16.04 14.66 1.89
N ASN A 51 -16.50 13.43 1.66
CA ASN A 51 -15.93 12.26 2.34
C ASN A 51 -14.41 12.10 2.09
N GLU A 52 -13.94 12.49 0.91
CA GLU A 52 -12.52 12.44 0.53
C GLU A 52 -11.65 13.37 1.40
N HIS A 53 -12.24 14.42 1.97
CA HIS A 53 -11.53 15.41 2.79
C HIS A 53 -11.41 15.00 4.27
N VAL A 54 -12.23 14.05 4.73
CA VAL A 54 -12.30 13.64 6.15
C VAL A 54 -10.95 13.15 6.65
N PHE A 55 -10.26 12.32 5.85
CA PHE A 55 -8.96 11.77 6.21
C PHE A 55 -7.91 12.87 6.39
N ALA A 56 -7.86 13.84 5.49
CA ALA A 56 -6.90 14.94 5.57
C ALA A 56 -7.14 15.84 6.79
N ILE A 57 -8.41 16.04 7.16
CA ILE A 57 -8.79 16.78 8.37
C ILE A 57 -8.39 16.01 9.62
N TYR A 58 -8.59 14.69 9.64
CA TYR A 58 -8.15 13.81 10.72
C TYR A 58 -6.65 13.95 10.97
N THR A 59 -5.84 13.85 9.91
CA THR A 59 -4.38 14.02 9.98
C THR A 59 -3.98 15.42 10.49
N ALA A 60 -4.71 16.47 10.08
CA ALA A 60 -4.43 17.83 10.52
C ALA A 60 -4.71 18.04 12.01
N ILE A 61 -5.83 17.49 12.52
CA ILE A 61 -6.20 17.53 13.94
C ILE A 61 -5.18 16.76 14.78
N GLU A 62 -4.82 15.54 14.38
CA GLU A 62 -3.81 14.75 15.11
C GLU A 62 -2.46 15.47 15.17
N SER A 63 -2.03 16.05 14.05
CA SER A 63 -0.79 16.84 13.99
C SER A 63 -0.85 18.05 14.91
N TYR A 64 -2.01 18.72 14.99
CA TYR A 64 -2.23 19.87 15.86
C TYR A 64 -2.20 19.50 17.35
N ILE A 65 -2.93 18.44 17.74
CA ILE A 65 -2.92 17.93 19.11
C ILE A 65 -1.50 17.51 19.50
N HIS A 66 -0.79 16.82 18.61
CA HIS A 66 0.59 16.41 18.84
C HIS A 66 1.52 17.61 19.08
N TYR A 67 1.42 18.66 18.25
CA TYR A 67 2.23 19.87 18.40
C TYR A 67 1.92 20.60 19.71
N HIS A 68 0.64 20.87 20.00
CA HIS A 68 0.25 21.63 21.19
C HIS A 68 0.37 20.84 22.50
N SER A 69 0.35 19.51 22.46
CA SER A 69 0.66 18.66 23.62
C SER A 69 2.11 18.83 24.09
N THR A 70 3.01 19.33 23.24
CA THR A 70 4.43 19.52 23.58
C THR A 70 4.75 20.86 24.25
N ASP A 71 3.94 21.90 24.02
CA ASP A 71 4.14 23.25 24.58
C ASP A 71 3.60 23.39 26.02
N ASP A 72 2.68 22.53 26.44
CA ASP A 72 2.08 22.52 27.79
C ASP A 72 2.98 21.78 28.82
N ASN A 73 4.27 22.15 28.85
CA ASN A 73 5.28 21.58 29.76
C ASN A 73 5.87 22.62 30.71
N THR A 74 5.03 23.11 31.63
CA THR A 74 5.48 23.31 33.01
C THR A 74 4.86 22.24 33.90
N LYS A 75 5.52 21.07 33.99
CA LYS A 75 5.63 20.19 35.19
C LYS A 75 6.32 18.84 34.86
N THR A 76 7.64 18.85 35.07
CA THR A 76 8.44 17.94 35.92
C THR A 76 8.40 16.42 35.67
N ASN A 77 9.43 15.96 34.98
CA ASN A 77 10.22 14.72 35.14
C ASN A 77 9.59 13.31 35.10
N GLU A 78 8.29 13.10 35.35
CA GLU A 78 7.67 11.76 35.12
C GLU A 78 7.39 11.48 33.63
N LYS A 79 7.24 12.53 32.82
CA LYS A 79 6.91 12.41 31.38
C LYS A 79 8.08 11.89 30.52
N GLN A 80 9.33 11.87 30.99
CA GLN A 80 10.46 11.44 30.15
C GLN A 80 10.53 9.91 29.96
N MET A 81 10.04 9.10 30.91
CA MET A 81 9.89 7.65 30.71
C MET A 81 8.73 7.34 29.74
N LYS A 82 7.55 7.97 29.93
CA LYS A 82 6.41 7.84 29.01
C LYS A 82 6.69 8.40 27.59
N LYS A 83 7.60 9.38 27.45
CA LYS A 83 8.08 9.92 26.17
C LYS A 83 8.85 8.89 25.33
N LYS A 84 9.53 7.93 25.96
CA LYS A 84 10.19 6.82 25.24
C LYS A 84 9.18 5.74 24.87
N GLU A 85 8.26 5.41 25.77
CA GLU A 85 7.20 4.43 25.50
C GLU A 85 6.27 4.87 24.36
N ASN A 86 5.85 6.14 24.33
CA ASN A 86 4.99 6.66 23.26
C ASN A 86 5.70 6.75 21.90
N ARG A 87 7.03 6.95 21.86
CA ARG A 87 7.79 6.85 20.60
C ARG A 87 7.83 5.41 20.09
N VAL A 88 7.97 4.44 20.99
CA VAL A 88 7.90 3.03 20.63
C VAL A 88 6.50 2.66 20.15
N ILE A 89 5.44 3.10 20.84
CA ILE A 89 4.05 2.88 20.41
C ILE A 89 3.76 3.54 19.05
N PHE A 90 4.23 4.76 18.81
CA PHE A 90 4.08 5.44 17.53
C PHE A 90 4.82 4.71 16.40
N LEU A 91 6.05 4.27 16.65
CA LEU A 91 6.80 3.45 15.69
C LEU A 91 6.14 2.09 15.46
N LEU A 92 5.57 1.47 16.49
CA LEU A 92 4.79 0.23 16.38
C LEU A 92 3.50 0.46 15.59
N CYS A 93 2.78 1.58 15.79
CA CYS A 93 1.59 1.91 15.02
C CYS A 93 1.91 2.20 13.55
N LEU A 94 2.96 2.98 13.27
CA LEU A 94 3.44 3.20 11.91
C LEU A 94 3.89 1.90 11.24
N PHE A 95 4.57 1.04 11.99
CA PHE A 95 4.95 -0.29 11.55
C PHE A 95 3.73 -1.17 11.28
N MET A 96 2.71 -1.17 12.15
CA MET A 96 1.48 -1.92 11.96
C MET A 96 0.69 -1.42 10.74
N VAL A 97 0.62 -0.10 10.53
CA VAL A 97 -0.02 0.48 9.34
C VAL A 97 0.76 0.12 8.08
N PHE A 98 2.09 0.22 8.11
CA PHE A 98 2.96 -0.18 7.01
C PHE A 98 2.82 -1.68 6.70
N PHE A 99 2.79 -2.55 7.72
CA PHE A 99 2.52 -3.98 7.56
C PHE A 99 1.13 -4.24 6.99
N PHE A 100 0.11 -3.49 7.44
CA PHE A 100 -1.23 -3.61 6.88
C PHE A 100 -1.27 -3.21 5.40
N PHE A 101 -0.52 -2.18 5.01
CA PHE A 101 -0.33 -1.82 3.60
C PHE A 101 0.43 -2.89 2.83
N LEU A 102 1.50 -3.47 3.38
CA LEU A 102 2.22 -4.59 2.75
C LEU A 102 1.31 -5.80 2.55
N PHE A 103 0.57 -6.22 3.58
CA PHE A 103 -0.39 -7.32 3.49
C PHE A 103 -1.56 -7.03 2.54
N ALA A 104 -2.03 -5.78 2.49
CA ALA A 104 -3.04 -5.36 1.53
C ALA A 104 -2.51 -5.36 0.09
N PHE A 105 -1.27 -4.91 -0.13
CA PHE A 105 -0.58 -5.01 -1.42
C PHE A 105 -0.35 -6.46 -1.83
N ASP A 106 0.01 -7.34 -0.90
CA ASP A 106 0.15 -8.78 -1.15
C ASP A 106 -1.20 -9.39 -1.59
N ARG A 107 -2.30 -9.06 -0.89
CA ARG A 107 -3.65 -9.49 -1.28
C ARG A 107 -4.14 -8.90 -2.60
N VAL A 108 -3.77 -7.65 -2.92
CA VAL A 108 -4.12 -7.01 -4.19
C VAL A 108 -3.28 -7.60 -5.32
N SER A 109 -2.00 -7.91 -5.08
CA SER A 109 -1.14 -8.65 -6.00
C SER A 109 -1.73 -10.02 -6.31
N ASP A 110 -2.20 -10.76 -5.29
CA ASP A 110 -2.88 -12.05 -5.45
C ASP A 110 -4.15 -11.95 -6.30
N LYS A 111 -5.00 -10.95 -6.07
CA LYS A 111 -6.25 -10.77 -6.83
C LYS A 111 -6.03 -10.35 -8.29
N THR A 112 -4.99 -9.56 -8.56
CA THR A 112 -4.68 -9.12 -9.93
C THR A 112 -4.05 -10.26 -10.75
N ASN A 113 -3.39 -11.21 -10.06
CA ASN A 113 -2.85 -12.41 -10.68
C ASN A 113 -3.93 -13.49 -10.92
N GLU A 114 -4.89 -13.68 -10.02
CA GLU A 114 -5.94 -14.71 -10.19
C GLU A 114 -6.80 -14.51 -11.45
N GLN A 115 -7.11 -13.28 -11.85
CA GLN A 115 -7.89 -13.03 -13.08
C GLN A 115 -7.08 -13.24 -14.38
N LYS A 116 -5.74 -13.28 -14.32
CA LYS A 116 -4.85 -13.45 -15.48
C LYS A 116 -4.32 -14.88 -15.65
N PHE A 117 -4.45 -15.72 -14.62
CA PHE A 117 -4.00 -17.10 -14.61
C PHE A 117 -5.14 -18.07 -14.92
N ASN A 118 -5.39 -18.32 -16.21
CA ASN A 118 -6.22 -19.48 -16.61
C ASN A 118 -5.57 -20.79 -16.11
N GLY A 119 -6.32 -21.90 -16.12
CA GLY A 119 -5.84 -23.20 -15.65
C GLY A 119 -4.53 -23.68 -16.32
N LYS A 120 -4.28 -23.30 -17.58
CA LYS A 120 -3.03 -23.61 -18.28
C LYS A 120 -1.84 -22.82 -17.72
N ASN A 121 -2.02 -21.52 -17.46
CA ASN A 121 -0.97 -20.68 -16.90
C ASN A 121 -0.60 -21.12 -15.46
N LYS A 122 -1.57 -21.58 -14.66
CA LYS A 122 -1.32 -22.08 -13.29
C LYS A 122 -0.32 -23.24 -13.25
N LYS A 123 -0.41 -24.17 -14.21
CA LYS A 123 0.56 -25.27 -14.37
C LYS A 123 1.98 -24.73 -14.59
N TRP A 124 2.12 -23.71 -15.44
CA TRP A 124 3.42 -23.16 -15.83
C TRP A 124 4.05 -22.25 -14.76
N VAL A 125 3.24 -21.56 -13.94
CA VAL A 125 3.73 -20.87 -12.73
C VAL A 125 4.31 -21.86 -11.73
N LYS A 126 3.58 -22.94 -11.43
CA LYS A 126 4.06 -23.97 -10.53
C LYS A 126 5.36 -24.58 -11.06
N TRP A 127 5.35 -24.97 -12.34
CA TRP A 127 6.53 -25.48 -13.03
C TRP A 127 7.74 -24.53 -12.97
N TRP A 128 7.52 -23.21 -13.10
CA TRP A 128 8.57 -22.18 -12.99
C TRP A 128 9.11 -22.06 -11.56
N SER A 129 8.22 -22.08 -10.56
CA SER A 129 8.60 -22.00 -9.14
C SER A 129 9.48 -23.17 -8.67
N GLU A 130 9.29 -24.36 -9.26
CA GLU A 130 10.06 -25.57 -8.96
C GLU A 130 11.46 -25.58 -9.61
N LYS A 131 11.80 -24.59 -10.45
CA LYS A 131 13.12 -24.50 -11.07
C LYS A 131 14.16 -23.95 -10.12
N GLY A 132 15.38 -24.49 -10.20
CA GLY A 132 16.54 -23.91 -9.54
C GLY A 132 16.92 -22.58 -10.18
N GLU A 133 17.57 -21.71 -9.41
CA GLU A 133 17.95 -20.36 -9.85
C GLU A 133 18.84 -20.35 -11.11
N LYS A 134 19.76 -21.32 -11.23
CA LYS A 134 20.61 -21.46 -12.43
C LYS A 134 19.80 -21.73 -13.71
N ASP A 135 18.76 -22.56 -13.58
CA ASP A 135 17.88 -22.91 -14.69
C ASP A 135 16.98 -21.73 -15.09
N LYS A 136 16.46 -20.99 -14.10
CA LYS A 136 15.69 -19.77 -14.34
C LYS A 136 16.54 -18.70 -15.04
N ALA A 137 17.78 -18.51 -14.58
CA ALA A 137 18.70 -17.54 -15.15
C ALA A 137 19.03 -17.84 -16.62
N GLU A 138 19.37 -19.11 -16.93
CA GLU A 138 19.59 -19.54 -18.33
C GLU A 138 18.38 -19.23 -19.20
N MET A 139 17.17 -19.53 -18.71
CA MET A 139 15.94 -19.30 -19.46
C MET A 139 15.67 -17.81 -19.72
N ILE A 140 15.85 -16.97 -18.70
CA ILE A 140 15.68 -15.52 -18.80
C ILE A 140 16.69 -14.92 -19.78
N GLU A 141 17.94 -15.35 -19.71
CA GLU A 141 18.99 -14.89 -20.61
C GLU A 141 18.64 -15.21 -22.06
N LYS A 142 18.26 -16.46 -22.35
CA LYS A 142 17.81 -16.86 -23.70
C LYS A 142 16.57 -16.07 -24.13
N PHE A 143 15.61 -15.86 -23.24
CA PHE A 143 14.40 -15.10 -23.53
C PHE A 143 14.68 -13.63 -23.90
N LYS A 144 15.63 -12.98 -23.21
CA LYS A 144 16.02 -11.59 -23.48
C LYS A 144 16.83 -11.43 -24.77
N VAL A 145 17.68 -12.41 -25.10
CA VAL A 145 18.60 -12.32 -26.24
C VAL A 145 17.95 -12.76 -27.56
N MET A 146 17.10 -13.79 -27.51
CA MET A 146 16.52 -14.38 -28.71
C MET A 146 15.25 -13.66 -29.18
N SER A 147 15.02 -13.64 -30.49
CA SER A 147 13.70 -13.28 -31.01
C SER A 147 12.65 -14.31 -30.58
N ASN A 148 11.37 -13.93 -30.56
CA ASN A 148 10.27 -14.82 -30.19
C ASN A 148 10.30 -16.16 -30.96
N LYS A 149 10.55 -16.13 -32.28
CA LYS A 149 10.62 -17.37 -33.09
C LYS A 149 11.82 -18.25 -32.70
N GLN A 150 13.00 -17.64 -32.50
CA GLN A 150 14.19 -18.38 -32.08
C GLN A 150 14.01 -19.00 -30.70
N PHE A 151 13.42 -18.25 -29.76
CA PHE A 151 13.13 -18.74 -28.42
C PHE A 151 12.16 -19.92 -28.45
N GLN A 152 11.12 -19.86 -29.29
CA GLN A 152 10.19 -20.97 -29.50
C GLN A 152 10.90 -22.23 -30.03
N THR A 153 11.75 -22.06 -31.05
CA THR A 153 12.55 -23.17 -31.61
C THR A 153 13.49 -23.76 -30.56
N TRP A 154 14.16 -22.92 -29.79
CA TRP A 154 15.04 -23.36 -28.71
C TRP A 154 14.29 -24.16 -27.64
N LEU A 155 13.13 -23.68 -27.19
CA LEU A 155 12.27 -24.38 -26.21
C LEU A 155 11.89 -25.80 -26.66
N LEU A 156 11.58 -25.98 -27.95
CA LEU A 156 11.09 -27.25 -28.48
C LEU A 156 12.21 -28.22 -28.86
N ASN A 157 13.39 -27.73 -29.24
CA ASN A 157 14.43 -28.57 -29.83
C ASN A 157 15.68 -28.72 -28.96
N GLU A 158 16.08 -27.65 -28.28
CA GLU A 158 17.38 -27.53 -27.61
C GLU A 158 17.27 -27.49 -26.08
N CYS A 159 16.14 -27.01 -25.57
CA CYS A 159 15.93 -26.86 -24.14
C CYS A 159 15.96 -28.21 -23.40
N LYS A 160 16.57 -28.21 -22.20
CA LYS A 160 16.66 -29.39 -21.31
C LYS A 160 15.29 -30.01 -20.99
N TRP A 161 14.20 -29.24 -21.11
CA TRP A 161 12.83 -29.69 -20.83
C TRP A 161 11.95 -29.86 -22.05
N LYS A 162 12.52 -29.93 -23.26
CA LYS A 162 11.77 -30.09 -24.51
C LYS A 162 10.73 -31.21 -24.50
N ASN A 163 11.03 -32.33 -23.86
CA ASN A 163 10.10 -33.48 -23.78
C ASN A 163 8.86 -33.20 -22.91
N LYS A 164 8.88 -32.16 -22.07
CA LYS A 164 7.77 -31.78 -21.18
C LYS A 164 6.95 -30.60 -21.72
N ILE A 165 7.47 -29.88 -22.71
CA ILE A 165 6.89 -28.65 -23.26
C ILE A 165 6.26 -28.98 -24.60
N LYS A 166 4.95 -28.73 -24.75
CA LYS A 166 4.27 -28.84 -26.04
C LYS A 166 4.20 -27.47 -26.71
N ARG A 167 3.90 -27.46 -28.02
CA ARG A 167 3.75 -26.23 -28.79
C ARG A 167 2.72 -25.27 -28.17
N ASP A 168 1.60 -25.83 -27.70
CA ASP A 168 0.50 -25.06 -27.10
C ASP A 168 0.83 -24.47 -25.72
N ASP A 169 1.95 -24.89 -25.11
CA ASP A 169 2.40 -24.41 -23.80
C ASP A 169 3.28 -23.16 -23.90
N ILE A 170 3.80 -22.86 -25.10
CA ILE A 170 4.77 -21.80 -25.34
C ILE A 170 4.26 -20.43 -24.89
N ASP A 171 3.03 -20.08 -25.26
CA ASP A 171 2.47 -18.76 -24.94
C ASP A 171 2.29 -18.59 -23.42
N SER A 172 1.91 -19.66 -22.72
CA SER A 172 1.83 -19.68 -21.25
C SER A 172 3.21 -19.52 -20.60
N ILE A 173 4.25 -20.18 -21.12
CA ILE A 173 5.61 -20.07 -20.61
C ILE A 173 6.14 -18.64 -20.80
N ARG A 174 5.93 -18.06 -21.99
CA ARG A 174 6.32 -16.67 -22.27
C ARG A 174 5.61 -15.69 -21.35
N PHE A 175 4.31 -15.87 -21.15
CA PHE A 175 3.54 -15.06 -20.23
C PHE A 175 4.11 -15.09 -18.79
N VAL A 176 4.52 -16.27 -18.30
CA VAL A 176 5.16 -16.40 -16.99
C VAL A 176 6.49 -15.64 -16.93
N MET A 177 7.31 -15.70 -18.00
CA MET A 177 8.58 -14.97 -18.07
C MET A 177 8.39 -13.46 -18.13
N ASP A 178 7.49 -12.98 -18.99
CA ASP A 178 7.16 -11.56 -19.09
C ASP A 178 6.68 -11.03 -17.74
N THR A 179 5.83 -11.80 -17.04
CA THR A 179 5.36 -11.44 -15.70
C THR A 179 6.52 -11.38 -14.72
N TYR A 180 7.42 -12.36 -14.72
CA TYR A 180 8.57 -12.40 -13.82
C TYR A 180 9.55 -11.23 -14.05
N LEU A 181 9.69 -10.75 -15.30
CA LEU A 181 10.59 -9.64 -15.63
C LEU A 181 10.03 -8.25 -15.31
N VAL A 182 8.73 -8.14 -15.05
CA VAL A 182 8.08 -6.87 -14.67
C VAL A 182 8.25 -6.57 -13.17
N PHE A 183 8.53 -7.59 -12.35
CA PHE A 183 8.81 -7.48 -10.91
C PHE A 183 10.32 -7.40 -10.63
#